data_AF-A0A2V5ZPR9-F1
#
_entry.id   AF-A0A2V5ZPR9-F1
#
_cell.length_a   1.000
_cell.length_b   1.000
_cell.length_c   1.000
_cell.angle_alpha   90.00
_cell.angle_beta   90.00
_cell.angle_gamma   90.00
#
_symmetry.space_group_name_H-M   'P 1'
#
loop_
_entity.id
_entity.type
_entity.pdbx_description
1 polymer ?
#
loop_
_entity_poly.entity_id
_entity_poly.type
_entity_poly.pdbx_seq_one_letter_code
_entity_poly.pdbx_strand_id
1 'polypeptide(L)'
;MQDLMKDLNYAANEAARKLINGEIDENAAAEWLQKYAVMEPPRAKQRVKFIQRYRSYVINYNLGEDMVKRYIEKRVGADPEKKWSEFGKLLSSPRLPSGLTSDR
;
A
#
# COMPACT_ATOMS: atom_id res chain seq x y z
N MET A 1 0.96 7.90 16.48
CA MET A 1 -0.12 8.46 15.65
C MET A 1 0.13 8.18 14.16
N GLN A 2 1.31 8.50 13.62
CA GLN A 2 1.64 8.27 12.20
C GLN A 2 1.56 6.80 11.76
N ASP A 3 2.06 5.85 12.55
CA ASP A 3 1.98 4.42 12.20
C ASP A 3 0.52 3.91 12.16
N LEU A 4 -0.31 4.34 13.11
CA LEU A 4 -1.73 3.98 13.13
C LEU A 4 -2.48 4.51 11.89
N MET A 5 -2.13 5.70 11.42
CA MET A 5 -2.71 6.26 10.19
C MET A 5 -2.28 5.49 8.94
N LYS A 6 -1.09 4.88 8.96
CA LYS A 6 -0.58 4.07 7.86
C LYS A 6 -1.38 2.78 7.70
N ASP A 7 -1.78 2.16 8.81
CA ASP A 7 -2.59 0.94 8.78
C ASP A 7 -3.97 1.20 8.15
N LEU A 8 -4.52 2.41 8.30
CA LEU A 8 -5.78 2.81 7.66
C LEU A 8 -5.68 2.85 6.13
N ASN A 9 -4.48 2.94 5.54
CA ASN A 9 -4.33 2.87 4.08
C ASN A 9 -4.82 1.53 3.51
N TYR A 10 -4.84 0.45 4.30
CA TYR A 10 -5.38 -0.84 3.87
C TYR A 10 -6.90 -0.81 3.68
N ALA A 11 -7.62 0.08 4.37
CA ALA A 11 -9.04 0.27 4.12
C ALA A 11 -9.32 0.76 2.69
N ALA A 12 -8.38 1.50 2.08
CA ALA A 12 -8.49 1.91 0.68
C ALA A 12 -8.26 0.76 -0.31
N ASN A 13 -7.45 -0.25 0.06
CA ASN A 13 -7.31 -1.47 -0.73
C ASN A 13 -8.60 -2.29 -0.71
N GLU A 14 -9.23 -2.39 0.46
CA GLU A 14 -10.51 -3.09 0.60
C GLU A 14 -11.64 -2.39 -0.17
N ALA A 15 -11.72 -1.06 -0.09
CA ALA A 15 -12.64 -0.28 -0.93
C ALA A 15 -12.43 -0.58 -2.42
N ALA A 16 -11.16 -0.63 -2.85
CA ALA A 16 -10.81 -0.93 -4.23
C ALA A 16 -11.23 -2.35 -4.64
N ARG A 17 -10.91 -3.36 -3.82
CA ARG A 17 -11.28 -4.75 -4.05
C ARG A 17 -12.80 -4.89 -4.22
N LYS A 18 -13.57 -4.36 -3.26
CA LYS A 18 -15.03 -4.44 -3.26
C LYS A 18 -15.65 -3.75 -4.47
N LEU A 19 -15.21 -2.52 -4.78
CA LEU A 19 -15.70 -1.77 -5.92
C LEU A 19 -15.36 -2.46 -7.25
N ILE A 20 -14.14 -2.98 -7.39
CA ILE A 20 -13.69 -3.66 -8.62
C ILE A 20 -14.43 -4.98 -8.85
N ASN A 21 -14.71 -5.71 -7.77
CA ASN A 21 -15.49 -6.95 -7.78
C ASN A 21 -17.00 -6.71 -8.00
N GLY A 22 -17.46 -5.46 -7.97
CA GLY A 22 -18.89 -5.14 -8.04
C GLY A 22 -19.68 -5.48 -6.76
N GLU A 23 -18.99 -5.69 -5.64
CA GLU A 23 -19.63 -5.95 -4.33
C GLU A 23 -20.30 -4.68 -3.77
N ILE A 24 -19.80 -3.51 -4.14
CA ILE A 24 -20.31 -2.19 -3.75
C ILE A 24 -20.26 -1.22 -4.93
N ASP A 25 -21.12 -0.20 -4.91
CA ASP A 25 -21.10 0.89 -5.90
C ASP A 25 -20.12 2.02 -5.52
N GLU A 26 -20.04 3.06 -6.36
CA GLU A 26 -19.17 4.22 -6.15
C GLU A 26 -19.49 5.00 -4.87
N ASN A 27 -20.77 5.13 -4.53
CA ASN A 27 -21.20 5.89 -3.36
C ASN A 27 -20.84 5.14 -2.07
N ALA A 28 -21.14 3.84 -2.03
CA ALA A 28 -20.77 2.96 -0.94
C ALA A 28 -19.24 2.86 -0.78
N ALA A 29 -18.47 2.88 -1.89
CA ALA A 29 -17.02 2.95 -1.82
C ALA A 29 -16.52 4.28 -1.23
N ALA A 30 -17.16 5.41 -1.57
CA ALA A 30 -16.82 6.71 -0.98
C ALA A 30 -17.17 6.78 0.52
N GLU A 31 -18.29 6.21 0.95
CA GLU A 31 -18.67 6.09 2.36
C GLU A 31 -17.71 5.20 3.14
N TRP A 32 -17.31 4.06 2.55
CA TRP A 32 -16.28 3.19 3.14
C TRP A 32 -14.98 3.94 3.38
N LEU A 33 -14.51 4.71 2.39
CA LEU A 33 -13.28 5.49 2.49
C LEU A 33 -13.37 6.61 3.54
N GLN A 34 -14.53 7.25 3.69
CA GLN A 34 -14.76 8.22 4.76
C GLN A 34 -14.67 7.54 6.13
N LYS A 35 -15.38 6.43 6.31
CA LYS A 35 -15.50 5.75 7.61
C LYS A 35 -14.20 5.07 8.05
N TYR A 36 -13.55 4.33 7.15
CA TYR A 36 -12.46 3.43 7.50
C TYR A 36 -11.08 3.92 7.06
N ALA A 37 -11.02 4.82 6.06
CA ALA A 37 -9.78 5.47 5.67
C ALA A 37 -9.71 6.94 6.13
N VAL A 38 -10.69 7.40 6.92
CA VAL A 38 -10.77 8.73 7.53
C VAL A 38 -10.54 9.84 6.50
N MET A 39 -11.13 9.67 5.31
CA MET A 39 -11.01 10.62 4.21
C MET A 39 -12.15 11.63 4.25
N GLU A 40 -11.84 12.90 4.02
CA GLU A 40 -12.88 13.92 3.77
C GLU A 40 -13.72 13.58 2.53
N PRO A 41 -15.02 13.96 2.48
CA PRO A 41 -15.93 13.55 1.40
C PRO A 41 -15.42 13.86 -0.02
N PRO A 42 -14.85 15.04 -0.32
CA PRO A 42 -14.29 15.32 -1.65
C PRO A 42 -13.11 14.40 -2.01
N ARG A 43 -12.27 14.08 -1.01
CA ARG A 43 -11.10 13.21 -1.18
C ARG A 43 -11.52 11.76 -1.40
N ALA A 44 -12.52 11.28 -0.67
CA ALA A 44 -13.08 9.94 -0.87
C ALA A 44 -13.62 9.77 -2.30
N LYS A 45 -14.40 10.74 -2.80
CA LYS A 45 -14.91 10.73 -4.20
C LYS A 45 -13.78 10.75 -5.22
N GLN A 46 -12.75 11.56 -5.01
CA GLN A 46 -11.57 11.58 -5.87
C GLN A 46 -10.84 10.23 -5.87
N ARG A 47 -10.72 9.59 -4.70
CA ARG A 47 -10.08 8.28 -4.57
C ARG A 47 -10.89 7.18 -5.27
N VAL A 48 -12.23 7.23 -5.22
CA VAL A 48 -13.09 6.31 -6.01
C VAL A 48 -12.79 6.44 -7.50
N LYS A 49 -12.73 7.66 -8.05
CA LYS A 49 -12.36 7.89 -9.46
C LYS A 49 -10.98 7.33 -9.80
N PHE A 50 -10.02 7.49 -8.87
CA PHE A 50 -8.68 6.92 -9.03
C PHE A 50 -8.70 5.38 -9.06
N ILE A 51 -9.46 4.75 -8.16
CA ILE A 51 -9.66 3.29 -8.13
C ILE A 51 -10.31 2.81 -9.43
N GLN A 52 -11.31 3.52 -9.95
CA GLN A 52 -11.92 3.14 -11.23
C GLN A 52 -10.94 3.24 -12.39
N ARG A 53 -10.15 4.32 -12.43
CA ARG A 53 -9.18 4.56 -13.50
C ARG A 53 -8.06 3.53 -13.50
N TYR A 54 -7.51 3.21 -12.33
CA TYR A 54 -6.29 2.41 -12.20
C TYR A 54 -6.56 0.97 -11.75
N ARG A 55 -7.80 0.66 -11.35
CA ARG A 55 -8.26 -0.68 -10.95
C ARG A 55 -7.34 -1.27 -9.89
N SER A 56 -6.87 -2.50 -10.06
CA SER A 56 -6.01 -3.20 -9.10
C SER A 56 -4.65 -2.54 -8.89
N TYR A 57 -4.17 -1.68 -9.80
CA TYR A 57 -2.87 -1.01 -9.66
C TYR A 57 -2.73 -0.23 -8.36
N VAL A 58 -3.85 0.27 -7.80
CA VAL A 58 -3.83 1.04 -6.55
C VAL A 58 -3.25 0.27 -5.36
N ILE A 59 -3.24 -1.06 -5.40
CA ILE A 59 -2.68 -1.90 -4.32
C ILE A 59 -1.15 -1.88 -4.30
N ASN A 60 -0.51 -1.53 -5.43
CA ASN A 60 0.95 -1.58 -5.58
C ASN A 60 1.68 -0.69 -4.56
N TYR A 61 1.04 0.37 -4.08
CA TYR A 61 1.62 1.25 -3.08
C TYR A 61 1.80 0.54 -1.72
N ASN A 62 0.75 -0.07 -1.19
CA ASN A 62 0.86 -0.81 0.08
C ASN A 62 1.66 -2.09 -0.12
N LEU A 63 1.37 -2.87 -1.16
CA LEU A 63 2.06 -4.14 -1.42
C LEU A 63 3.56 -3.95 -1.62
N GLY A 64 3.95 -2.97 -2.44
CA GLY A 64 5.36 -2.67 -2.72
C GLY A 64 6.10 -2.17 -1.49
N GLU A 65 5.49 -1.28 -0.70
CA GLU A 65 6.06 -0.83 0.57
C GLU A 65 6.29 -2.00 1.54
N ASP A 66 5.30 -2.89 1.66
CA ASP A 66 5.37 -4.09 2.47
C ASP A 66 6.49 -5.05 2.03
N MET A 67 6.63 -5.25 0.71
CA MET A 67 7.70 -6.08 0.13
C MET A 67 9.07 -5.51 0.47
N VAL A 68 9.24 -4.19 0.33
CA VAL A 68 10.49 -3.49 0.65
C VAL A 68 10.77 -3.56 2.15
N LYS A 69 9.79 -3.28 3.00
CA LYS A 69 9.92 -3.35 4.47
C LYS A 69 10.40 -4.74 4.90
N ARG A 70 9.72 -5.80 4.45
CA ARG A 70 10.09 -7.18 4.75
C ARG A 70 11.49 -7.53 4.24
N TYR A 71 11.84 -7.11 3.02
CA TYR A 71 13.17 -7.33 2.45
C TYR A 71 14.28 -6.70 3.30
N ILE A 72 14.09 -5.46 3.77
CA ILE A 72 15.07 -4.76 4.60
C ILE A 72 15.15 -5.40 5.99
N GLU A 73 14.01 -5.66 6.64
CA GLU A 73 13.96 -6.26 7.98
C GLU A 73 14.67 -7.62 8.03
N LYS A 74 14.54 -8.45 7.00
CA LYS A 74 15.28 -9.72 6.87
C LYS A 74 16.81 -9.55 6.86
N ARG A 75 17.33 -8.43 6.35
CA ARG A 75 18.79 -8.20 6.15
C ARG A 75 19.46 -7.44 7.28
N VAL A 76 18.69 -6.64 8.00
CA VAL A 76 19.15 -5.83 9.12
C VAL A 76 19.42 -6.70 10.36
N GLY A 77 18.67 -7.78 10.55
CA GLY A 77 18.80 -8.64 11.72
C GLY A 77 18.59 -7.85 13.02
N ALA A 78 19.49 -8.01 13.99
CA ALA A 78 19.43 -7.32 15.28
C ALA A 78 20.13 -5.94 15.31
N ASP A 79 20.60 -5.44 14.17
CA ASP A 79 21.42 -4.22 14.08
C ASP A 79 20.70 -3.12 13.30
N PRO A 80 19.93 -2.23 13.98
CA PRO A 80 19.10 -1.21 13.33
C PRO A 80 19.87 -0.23 12.44
N GLU A 81 21.17 -0.03 12.70
CA GLU A 81 22.01 0.92 11.95
C GLU A 81 22.23 0.47 10.51
N LYS A 82 22.09 -0.85 10.23
CA LYS A 82 22.19 -1.39 8.86
C LYS A 82 21.01 -1.05 7.96
N LYS A 83 19.89 -0.56 8.52
CA LYS A 83 18.64 -0.34 7.77
C LYS A 83 18.84 0.57 6.56
N TRP A 84 19.54 1.69 6.76
CA TRP A 84 19.78 2.66 5.69
C TRP A 84 20.80 2.17 4.67
N SER A 85 21.81 1.41 5.10
CA SER A 85 22.79 0.80 4.19
C SER A 85 22.14 -0.21 3.26
N GLU A 86 21.33 -1.13 3.80
CA GLU A 86 20.60 -2.12 3.00
C GLU A 86 19.55 -1.48 2.08
N PHE A 87 18.89 -0.41 2.55
CA PHE A 87 17.96 0.35 1.72
C PHE A 87 18.67 1.07 0.57
N GLY A 88 19.84 1.66 0.83
CA GLY A 88 20.68 2.26 -0.21
C GLY A 88 21.11 1.25 -1.28
N LYS A 89 21.52 0.04 -0.87
CA LYS A 89 21.85 -1.06 -1.81
C LYS A 89 20.65 -1.49 -2.66
N LEU A 90 19.46 -1.48 -2.08
CA LEU A 90 18.24 -1.80 -2.83
C LEU A 90 17.98 -0.76 -3.92
N LEU A 91 18.04 0.53 -3.58
CA LEU A 91 17.79 1.63 -4.53
C LEU A 91 18.83 1.73 -5.66
N SER A 92 20.09 1.33 -5.40
CA SER A 92 21.17 1.39 -6.37
C SER A 92 21.27 0.18 -7.29
N SER A 93 20.39 -0.81 -7.13
CA SER A 93 20.37 -2.02 -7.96
C SER A 93 19.05 -2.17 -8.72
N PRO A 94 19.06 -2.43 -10.04
CA PRO A 94 17.84 -2.77 -10.75
C PRO A 94 17.33 -4.10 -10.24
N ARG A 95 16.12 -4.12 -9.66
CA ARG A 95 15.48 -5.33 -9.15
C ARG A 95 14.05 -5.47 -9.65
N LEU A 96 13.69 -6.71 -9.94
CA LEU A 96 12.29 -7.09 -10.11
C LEU A 96 11.63 -7.27 -8.74
N PRO A 97 10.32 -7.01 -8.60
CA PRO A 97 9.59 -7.24 -7.35
C PRO A 97 9.74 -8.68 -6.81
N SER A 98 9.80 -9.68 -7.70
CA SER A 98 10.02 -11.08 -7.33
C SER A 98 11.36 -11.32 -6.62
N GLY A 99 12.36 -10.50 -6.90
CA GLY A 99 13.67 -10.52 -6.22
C GLY A 99 13.66 -9.96 -4.81
N LEU A 100 12.53 -9.39 -4.35
CA LEU A 100 12.34 -8.98 -2.95
C LEU A 100 11.73 -10.08 -2.09
N THR A 101 11.07 -11.06 -2.72
CA THR A 101 10.34 -12.13 -2.04
C THR A 101 11.06 -13.47 -2.09
N SER A 102 11.94 -13.68 -3.06
CA SER A 102 12.67 -14.93 -3.22
C SER A 102 13.92 -14.95 -2.32
N ASP A 103 14.05 -16.00 -1.50
CA ASP A 103 15.26 -16.26 -0.69
C ASP A 103 16.39 -16.93 -1.52
N ARG A 104 16.44 -16.68 -2.84
CA ARG A 104 17.45 -17.22 -3.75
C ARG A 104 18.40 -16.13 -4.22
#